data_AF-A0A7H8UL03-F1
#
_entry.id   AF-A0A7H8UL03-F1
#
_cell.length_a   1.000
_cell.length_b   1.000
_cell.length_c   1.000
_cell.angle_alpha   90.00
_cell.angle_beta   90.00
_cell.angle_gamma   90.00
#
_symmetry.space_group_name_H-M   'P 1'
#
loop_
_entity.id
_entity.type
_entity.pdbx_description
1 polymer ?
#
loop_
_entity_poly.entity_id
_entity_poly.type
_entity_poly.pdbx_seq_one_letter_code
_entity_poly.pdbx_strand_id
1 'polypeptide(L)'
;MDWKDLAHTAIYTGAENSEGSIWNRVEGVDVEFIGGFLTAHLSVEKYISDYLSLKYPSLSWNEAKLTFSQKIALLQKEKADPPYNEIYTRLKDFNSIRNKLSHNLNYKLTEADKSKFIDFFKKVSKGHEYASSIDIDDPAYLISFFVKISEAYFASAIAFYHSKNQVLSKR
;
A
#
# COMPACT_ATOMS: atom_id res chain seq x y z
N MET A 1 29.07 -6.48 -0.26
CA MET A 1 28.36 -5.87 0.87
C MET A 1 26.92 -6.33 0.75
N ASP A 2 26.43 -7.11 1.71
CA ASP A 2 25.07 -7.66 1.68
C ASP A 2 24.06 -6.51 1.92
N TRP A 3 22.87 -6.58 1.34
CA TRP A 3 21.83 -5.56 1.56
C TRP A 3 21.37 -5.55 3.02
N LYS A 4 21.49 -6.69 3.71
CA LYS A 4 21.30 -6.80 5.16
C LYS A 4 22.33 -5.97 5.94
N ASP A 5 23.59 -5.94 5.48
CA ASP A 5 24.63 -5.10 6.10
C ASP A 5 24.30 -3.62 5.91
N LEU A 6 23.78 -3.22 4.75
CA LEU A 6 23.37 -1.83 4.48
C LEU A 6 22.21 -1.39 5.38
N ALA A 7 21.20 -2.25 5.60
CA ALA A 7 20.09 -1.98 6.50
C ALA A 7 20.53 -1.85 7.97
N HIS A 8 21.49 -2.68 8.41
CA HIS A 8 22.13 -2.57 9.72
C HIS A 8 23.07 -1.37 9.88
N THR A 9 23.70 -0.88 8.80
CA THR A 9 24.48 0.38 8.88
C THR A 9 23.62 1.64 8.84
N ALA A 10 22.44 1.61 8.22
CA ALA A 10 21.51 2.73 8.21
C ALA A 10 20.79 2.91 9.55
N ILE A 11 20.66 1.83 10.33
CA ILE A 11 20.10 1.82 11.67
C ILE A 11 21.23 1.39 12.60
N TYR A 12 21.92 2.34 13.22
CA TYR A 12 23.10 2.09 14.04
C TYR A 12 22.81 1.12 15.21
N THR A 13 22.94 -0.19 14.98
CA THR A 13 22.83 -1.25 16.00
C THR A 13 24.24 -1.62 16.46
N GLY A 14 24.87 -0.77 17.28
CA GLY A 14 26.21 -0.99 17.82
C GLY A 14 26.27 -0.70 19.33
N ALA A 15 27.08 -1.44 20.07
CA ALA A 15 27.21 -1.34 21.53
C ALA A 15 27.55 0.08 22.03
N GLU A 16 27.06 0.37 23.25
CA GLU A 16 27.26 1.50 24.18
C GLU A 16 27.69 2.90 23.67
N ASN A 17 27.01 3.91 24.22
CA ASN A 17 27.12 5.33 23.90
C ASN A 17 28.55 5.86 24.00
N SER A 18 29.14 6.26 22.87
CA SER A 18 30.26 7.19 22.87
C SER A 18 29.71 8.60 23.10
N GLU A 19 30.13 9.22 24.20
CA GLU A 19 29.89 10.64 24.47
C GLU A 19 30.37 11.47 23.26
N GLY A 20 29.43 12.09 22.53
CA GLY A 20 29.73 12.90 21.34
C GLY A 20 28.95 12.55 20.07
N SER A 21 28.09 11.53 20.06
CA SER A 21 27.25 11.25 18.88
C SER A 21 26.17 12.33 18.67
N ILE A 22 26.21 13.01 17.52
CA ILE A 22 25.15 13.90 17.03
C ILE A 22 23.96 13.12 16.43
N TRP A 23 24.08 11.80 16.27
CA TRP A 23 23.07 10.94 15.69
C TRP A 23 22.23 10.27 16.78
N ASN A 24 20.91 10.42 16.68
CA ASN A 24 19.96 9.71 17.54
C ASN A 24 19.90 8.23 17.10
N ARG A 25 20.16 7.32 18.03
CA ARG A 25 19.97 5.87 17.81
C ARG A 25 18.48 5.57 17.59
N VAL A 26 18.17 4.67 16.66
CA VAL A 26 16.80 4.19 16.43
C VAL A 26 16.72 2.73 16.88
N GLU A 27 16.51 2.50 18.17
CA GLU A 27 16.32 1.17 18.74
C GLU A 27 14.84 0.75 18.62
N GLY A 28 14.60 -0.54 18.33
CA GLY A 28 13.25 -1.11 18.28
C GLY A 28 12.48 -0.88 16.97
N VAL A 29 13.16 -0.48 15.90
CA VAL A 29 12.58 -0.36 14.55
C VAL A 29 12.29 -1.75 13.98
N ASP A 30 11.05 -1.96 13.55
CA ASP A 30 10.67 -3.16 12.82
C ASP A 30 10.98 -2.98 11.31
N VAL A 31 12.22 -3.28 10.94
CA VAL A 31 12.74 -3.10 9.58
C VAL A 31 12.00 -3.99 8.58
N GLU A 32 11.61 -5.19 8.99
CA GLU A 32 10.87 -6.13 8.14
C GLU A 32 9.48 -5.59 7.84
N PHE A 33 8.77 -5.10 8.85
CA PHE A 33 7.47 -4.47 8.67
C PHE A 33 7.56 -3.23 7.76
N ILE A 34 8.53 -2.33 8.00
CA ILE A 34 8.70 -1.12 7.18
C ILE A 34 9.04 -1.48 5.73
N GLY A 35 10.00 -2.39 5.52
CA GLY A 35 10.39 -2.84 4.19
C GLY A 35 9.25 -3.52 3.45
N GLY A 36 8.49 -4.37 4.14
CA GLY A 36 7.30 -5.01 3.60
C GLY A 36 6.21 -4.00 3.24
N PHE A 37 5.94 -3.05 4.12
CA PHE A 37 4.94 -2.00 3.90
C PHE A 37 5.32 -1.09 2.72
N LEU A 38 6.59 -0.67 2.63
CA LEU A 38 7.08 0.15 1.53
C LEU A 38 6.97 -0.59 0.19
N THR A 39 7.34 -1.87 0.17
CA THR A 39 7.21 -2.73 -1.02
C THR A 39 5.75 -2.84 -1.45
N ALA A 40 4.84 -3.10 -0.51
CA ALA A 40 3.41 -3.16 -0.76
C ALA A 40 2.86 -1.84 -1.31
N HIS A 41 3.33 -0.70 -0.78
CA HIS A 41 2.94 0.61 -1.27
C HIS A 41 3.35 0.85 -2.72
N LEU A 42 4.61 0.56 -3.07
CA LEU A 42 5.11 0.72 -4.43
C LEU A 42 4.36 -0.18 -5.42
N SER A 43 4.04 -1.41 -5.00
CA SER A 43 3.27 -2.36 -5.81
C SER A 43 1.87 -1.81 -6.13
N VAL A 44 1.08 -1.45 -5.12
CA VAL A 44 -0.26 -0.88 -5.32
C VAL A 44 -0.22 0.41 -6.16
N GLU A 45 0.77 1.27 -5.94
CA GLU A 45 0.93 2.49 -6.72
C GLU A 45 1.18 2.20 -8.21
N LYS A 46 1.94 1.16 -8.55
CA LYS A 46 2.15 0.74 -9.94
C LYS A 46 0.83 0.38 -10.60
N TYR A 47 0.01 -0.46 -9.95
CA TYR A 47 -1.30 -0.85 -10.46
C TYR A 47 -2.24 0.35 -10.66
N ILE A 48 -2.27 1.28 -9.72
CA ILE A 48 -3.07 2.51 -9.85
C ILE A 48 -2.57 3.36 -11.03
N SER A 49 -1.26 3.48 -11.19
CA SER A 49 -0.65 4.27 -12.28
C SER A 49 -1.00 3.67 -13.64
N ASP A 50 -0.89 2.36 -13.78
CA ASP A 50 -1.24 1.64 -15.01
C ASP A 50 -2.73 1.80 -15.33
N TYR A 51 -3.59 1.60 -14.34
CA TYR A 51 -5.03 1.81 -14.48
C TYR A 51 -5.38 3.22 -14.96
N LEU A 52 -4.84 4.25 -14.31
CA LEU A 52 -5.09 5.64 -14.67
C LEU A 52 -4.60 5.97 -16.08
N SER A 53 -3.43 5.45 -16.46
CA SER A 53 -2.85 5.66 -17.79
C SER A 53 -3.70 5.05 -18.91
N LEU A 54 -4.27 3.87 -18.68
CA LEU A 54 -5.15 3.20 -19.63
C LEU A 54 -6.51 3.87 -19.73
N LYS A 55 -7.02 4.36 -18.59
CA LYS A 55 -8.33 5.02 -18.54
C LYS A 55 -8.33 6.40 -19.17
N TYR A 56 -7.25 7.15 -19.02
CA TYR A 56 -7.10 8.51 -19.57
C TYR A 56 -5.84 8.59 -20.44
N PRO A 57 -5.86 7.99 -21.64
CA PRO A 57 -4.66 7.86 -22.48
C PRO A 57 -4.16 9.17 -23.09
N SER A 58 -4.98 10.23 -23.09
CA SER A 58 -4.60 11.54 -23.64
C SER A 58 -3.74 12.39 -22.71
N LEU A 59 -3.54 11.97 -21.45
CA LEU A 59 -2.76 12.73 -20.47
C LEU A 59 -1.28 12.33 -20.51
N SER A 60 -0.40 13.31 -20.31
CA SER A 60 1.06 13.09 -20.23
C SER A 60 1.47 12.61 -18.83
N TRP A 61 1.17 11.35 -18.50
CA TRP A 61 1.39 10.78 -17.17
C TRP A 61 2.85 10.79 -16.71
N ASN A 62 3.79 10.61 -17.64
CA ASN A 62 5.24 10.65 -17.34
C ASN A 62 5.71 12.05 -16.93
N GLU A 63 5.12 13.09 -17.53
CA GLU A 63 5.44 14.48 -17.20
C GLU A 63 4.72 14.95 -15.93
N ALA A 64 3.50 14.44 -15.70
CA ALA A 64 2.69 14.82 -14.54
C ALA A 64 3.33 14.44 -13.20
N LYS A 65 4.15 13.37 -13.16
CA LYS A 65 4.93 12.91 -11.98
C LYS A 65 4.12 12.93 -10.68
N LEU A 66 2.87 12.45 -10.75
CA LEU A 66 1.98 12.48 -9.61
C LEU A 66 2.47 11.58 -8.48
N THR A 67 2.36 12.09 -7.25
CA THR A 67 2.56 11.32 -6.03
C THR A 67 1.41 10.34 -5.80
N PHE A 68 1.64 9.32 -4.97
CA PHE A 68 0.59 8.37 -4.58
C PHE A 68 -0.67 9.04 -4.01
N SER A 69 -0.50 10.05 -3.16
CA SER A 69 -1.63 10.80 -2.58
C SER A 69 -2.46 11.52 -3.64
N GLN A 70 -1.81 12.09 -4.66
CA GLN A 70 -2.51 12.73 -5.78
C GLN A 70 -3.23 11.69 -6.66
N LYS A 71 -2.62 10.53 -6.91
CA LYS A 71 -3.28 9.42 -7.63
C LYS A 71 -4.53 8.93 -6.90
N ILE A 72 -4.45 8.74 -5.58
CA ILE A 72 -5.62 8.39 -4.76
C ILE A 72 -6.71 9.46 -4.86
N ALA A 73 -6.34 10.74 -4.87
CA ALA A 73 -7.30 11.84 -5.00
C ALA A 73 -8.10 11.77 -6.31
N LEU A 74 -7.46 11.36 -7.42
CA LEU A 74 -8.14 11.14 -8.70
C LEU A 74 -9.16 10.00 -8.63
N LEU A 75 -8.92 9.01 -7.77
CA LEU A 75 -9.80 7.84 -7.60
C LEU A 75 -10.98 8.08 -6.64
N GLN A 76 -10.96 9.11 -5.78
CA GLN A 76 -11.97 9.28 -4.72
C GLN A 76 -13.41 9.45 -5.22
N LYS A 77 -13.59 9.88 -6.48
CA LYS A 77 -14.91 10.05 -7.10
C LYS A 77 -15.35 8.83 -7.91
N GLU A 78 -14.48 7.84 -8.06
CA GLU A 78 -14.81 6.59 -8.73
C GLU A 78 -15.77 5.78 -7.88
N LYS A 79 -16.65 5.03 -8.56
CA LYS A 79 -17.53 4.07 -7.91
C LYS A 79 -16.90 2.69 -8.02
N ALA A 80 -16.93 1.95 -6.91
CA ALA A 80 -16.63 0.53 -6.88
C ALA A 80 -17.89 -0.19 -6.39
N ASP A 81 -18.23 -1.31 -7.02
CA ASP A 81 -19.38 -2.09 -6.64
C ASP A 81 -19.07 -2.97 -5.40
N PRO A 82 -20.08 -3.33 -4.58
CA PRO A 82 -19.91 -4.29 -3.51
C PRO A 82 -19.32 -5.62 -4.03
N PRO A 83 -18.42 -6.28 -3.26
CA PRO A 83 -18.01 -5.93 -1.90
C PRO A 83 -16.87 -4.89 -1.80
N TYR A 84 -16.36 -4.39 -2.93
CA TYR A 84 -15.15 -3.55 -3.01
C TYR A 84 -15.43 -2.04 -2.89
N ASN A 85 -16.65 -1.64 -2.57
CA ASN A 85 -17.10 -0.25 -2.60
C ASN A 85 -16.37 0.70 -1.62
N GLU A 86 -15.50 0.17 -0.75
CA GLU A 86 -14.66 0.93 0.18
C GLU A 86 -13.18 0.99 -0.24
N ILE A 87 -12.80 0.35 -1.35
CA ILE A 87 -11.40 0.23 -1.77
C ILE A 87 -10.67 1.58 -1.85
N TYR A 88 -11.32 2.61 -2.40
CA TYR A 88 -10.72 3.95 -2.53
C TYR A 88 -10.57 4.66 -1.18
N THR A 89 -11.49 4.44 -0.25
CA THR A 89 -11.38 4.94 1.13
C THR A 89 -10.24 4.25 1.86
N ARG A 90 -10.11 2.93 1.70
CA ARG A 90 -9.03 2.15 2.32
C ARG A 90 -7.65 2.45 1.74
N LEU A 91 -7.54 2.79 0.45
CA LEU A 91 -6.29 3.31 -0.14
C LEU A 91 -5.84 4.61 0.53
N LYS A 92 -6.78 5.50 0.87
CA LYS A 92 -6.49 6.74 1.61
C LYS A 92 -6.00 6.43 3.02
N ASP A 93 -6.61 5.47 3.71
CA ASP A 93 -6.16 5.00 5.02
C ASP A 93 -4.75 4.39 4.96
N PHE A 94 -4.48 3.56 3.95
CA PHE A 94 -3.17 2.98 3.70
C PHE A 94 -2.09 4.05 3.43
N ASN A 95 -2.39 5.08 2.64
CA ASN A 95 -1.49 6.22 2.44
C ASN A 95 -1.26 7.03 3.73
N SER A 96 -2.26 7.11 4.61
CA SER A 96 -2.08 7.74 5.93
C SER A 96 -1.07 6.98 6.79
N ILE A 97 -1.15 5.65 6.82
CA ILE A 97 -0.16 4.80 7.52
C ILE A 97 1.22 4.98 6.90
N ARG A 98 1.33 4.98 5.57
CA ARG A 98 2.60 5.24 4.85
C ARG A 98 3.24 6.54 5.31
N ASN A 99 2.45 7.61 5.40
CA ASN A 99 2.94 8.92 5.84
C ASN A 99 3.43 8.87 7.29
N LYS A 100 2.69 8.22 8.20
CA LYS A 100 3.11 8.05 9.60
C LYS A 100 4.43 7.28 9.71
N LEU A 101 4.59 6.19 8.96
CA LEU A 101 5.84 5.41 8.91
C LEU A 101 7.01 6.23 8.34
N SER A 102 6.74 7.07 7.34
CA SER A 102 7.77 7.94 6.73
C SER A 102 8.26 9.03 7.69
N HIS A 103 7.42 9.47 8.62
CA HIS A 103 7.76 10.48 9.62
C HIS A 103 8.26 9.90 10.95
N ASN A 104 7.95 8.63 11.23
CA ASN A 104 8.31 7.95 12.47
C ASN A 104 8.57 6.46 12.23
N LEU A 105 9.86 6.08 12.21
CA LEU A 105 10.30 4.68 12.05
C LEU A 105 9.88 3.76 13.21
N ASN A 106 9.55 4.32 14.37
CA ASN A 106 9.05 3.57 15.53
C ASN A 106 7.52 3.55 15.59
N TYR A 107 6.84 3.98 14.53
CA TYR A 107 5.39 3.98 14.49
C TYR A 107 4.84 2.55 14.54
N LYS A 108 3.99 2.29 15.54
CA LYS A 108 3.20 1.05 15.64
C LYS A 108 1.78 1.33 15.20
N LEU A 109 1.19 0.41 14.44
CA LEU A 109 -0.20 0.51 14.03
C LEU A 109 -1.11 0.57 15.24
N THR A 110 -1.96 1.60 15.27
CA THR A 110 -2.96 1.76 16.32
C THR A 110 -4.16 0.85 16.06
N GLU A 111 -4.94 0.53 17.09
CA GLU A 111 -6.21 -0.20 16.91
C GLU A 111 -7.16 0.51 15.94
N ALA A 112 -7.13 1.84 15.90
CA ALA A 112 -7.89 2.64 14.96
C ALA A 112 -7.39 2.53 13.50
N ASP A 113 -6.11 2.23 13.27
CA ASP A 113 -5.63 1.90 11.93
C ASP A 113 -6.09 0.50 11.53
N LYS A 114 -5.96 -0.48 12.45
CA LYS A 114 -6.32 -1.88 12.21
C LYS A 114 -7.80 -2.07 11.91
N SER A 115 -8.68 -1.45 12.70
CA SER A 115 -10.14 -1.64 12.62
C SER A 115 -10.68 -1.37 11.21
N LYS A 116 -10.12 -0.37 10.51
CA LYS A 116 -10.50 -0.01 9.14
C LYS A 116 -10.26 -1.14 8.14
N PHE A 117 -9.18 -1.90 8.31
CA PHE A 117 -8.85 -3.05 7.46
C PHE A 117 -9.59 -4.30 7.89
N ILE A 118 -9.87 -4.47 9.19
CA ILE A 118 -10.72 -5.55 9.70
C ILE A 118 -12.13 -5.44 9.10
N ASP A 119 -12.73 -4.25 9.09
CA ASP A 119 -14.07 -4.04 8.54
C ASP A 119 -14.11 -4.34 7.04
N PHE A 120 -13.09 -3.88 6.30
CA PHE A 120 -12.94 -4.19 4.88
C PHE A 120 -12.77 -5.70 4.64
N PHE A 121 -11.92 -6.35 5.42
CA PHE A 121 -11.72 -7.80 5.39
C PHE A 121 -13.03 -8.56 5.61
N LYS A 122 -13.77 -8.24 6.68
CA LYS A 122 -15.06 -8.88 6.99
C LYS A 122 -16.06 -8.73 5.86
N LYS A 123 -16.05 -7.58 5.17
CA LYS A 123 -16.96 -7.29 4.05
C LYS A 123 -16.60 -8.09 2.80
N VAL A 124 -15.33 -8.14 2.43
CA VAL A 124 -14.84 -8.86 1.25
C VAL A 124 -14.89 -10.38 1.46
N SER A 125 -14.59 -10.84 2.67
CA SER A 125 -14.55 -12.27 3.02
C SER A 125 -15.92 -12.87 3.35
N LYS A 126 -16.99 -12.06 3.35
CA LYS A 126 -18.34 -12.54 3.70
C LYS A 126 -18.78 -13.63 2.73
N GLY A 127 -18.97 -14.85 3.24
CA GLY A 127 -19.37 -16.02 2.45
C GLY A 127 -18.22 -16.94 1.99
N HIS A 128 -16.97 -16.66 2.39
CA HIS A 128 -15.84 -17.55 2.14
C HIS A 128 -15.54 -18.45 3.35
N GLU A 129 -15.49 -19.76 3.13
CA GLU A 129 -15.23 -20.80 4.16
C GLU A 129 -13.90 -20.63 4.89
N TYR A 130 -12.93 -19.92 4.30
CA TYR A 130 -11.59 -19.69 4.87
C TYR A 130 -11.50 -18.51 5.84
N ALA A 131 -12.58 -17.74 6.03
CA ALA A 131 -12.60 -16.58 6.93
C ALA A 131 -12.31 -16.92 8.41
N SER A 132 -12.49 -18.19 8.81
CA SER A 132 -12.29 -18.70 10.17
C SER A 132 -10.85 -19.11 10.50
N SER A 133 -9.95 -19.17 9.51
CA SER A 133 -8.53 -19.55 9.69
C SER A 133 -7.59 -18.34 9.84
N ILE A 134 -8.15 -17.14 9.88
CA ILE A 134 -7.42 -15.89 9.69
C ILE A 134 -7.17 -15.20 11.01
N ASP A 135 -5.90 -14.91 11.28
CA ASP A 135 -5.48 -14.04 12.38
C ASP A 135 -5.77 -12.58 12.01
N ILE A 136 -6.94 -12.11 12.44
CA ILE A 136 -7.36 -10.72 12.28
C ILE A 136 -6.65 -9.76 13.24
N ASP A 137 -5.90 -10.29 14.21
CA ASP A 137 -5.15 -9.49 15.17
C ASP A 137 -3.75 -9.16 14.66
N ASP A 138 -3.22 -9.92 13.68
CA ASP A 138 -1.99 -9.61 12.94
C ASP A 138 -2.18 -8.47 11.91
N PRO A 139 -1.61 -7.28 12.16
CA PRO A 139 -1.74 -6.15 11.24
C PRO A 139 -1.03 -6.35 9.91
N ALA A 140 0.05 -7.12 9.88
CA ALA A 140 0.80 -7.41 8.65
C ALA A 140 -0.08 -8.23 7.70
N TYR A 141 -0.82 -9.21 8.24
CA TYR A 141 -1.78 -9.99 7.48
C TYR A 141 -2.91 -9.11 6.91
N LEU A 142 -3.56 -8.28 7.74
CA LEU A 142 -4.66 -7.40 7.29
C LEU A 142 -4.24 -6.46 6.16
N ILE A 143 -3.05 -5.86 6.28
CA ILE A 143 -2.50 -4.99 5.25
C ILE A 143 -2.17 -5.79 3.99
N SER A 144 -1.54 -6.95 4.11
CA SER A 144 -1.23 -7.85 2.99
C SER A 144 -2.49 -8.29 2.25
N PHE A 145 -3.55 -8.62 2.98
CA PHE A 145 -4.87 -8.93 2.40
C PHE A 145 -5.40 -7.75 1.61
N PHE A 146 -5.44 -6.55 2.20
CA PHE A 146 -5.91 -5.35 1.53
C PHE A 146 -5.13 -5.04 0.25
N VAL A 147 -3.80 -5.17 0.30
CA VAL A 147 -2.91 -4.97 -0.84
C VAL A 147 -3.25 -5.94 -1.96
N LYS A 148 -3.35 -7.25 -1.68
CA LYS A 148 -3.71 -8.27 -2.67
C LYS A 148 -5.07 -8.01 -3.32
N ILE A 149 -6.07 -7.65 -2.53
CA ILE A 149 -7.40 -7.31 -3.06
C ILE A 149 -7.34 -6.06 -3.93
N SER A 150 -6.56 -5.05 -3.54
CA SER A 150 -6.39 -3.81 -4.31
C SER A 150 -5.70 -4.08 -5.64
N GLU A 151 -4.61 -4.85 -5.64
CA GLU A 151 -3.89 -5.26 -6.84
C GLU A 151 -4.79 -6.05 -7.78
N ALA A 152 -5.53 -7.05 -7.27
CA ALA A 152 -6.46 -7.84 -8.06
C ALA A 152 -7.58 -6.97 -8.68
N TYR A 153 -8.12 -6.02 -7.92
CA TYR A 153 -9.13 -5.08 -8.39
C TYR A 153 -8.62 -4.24 -9.56
N PHE A 154 -7.45 -3.61 -9.43
CA PHE A 154 -6.88 -2.80 -10.50
C PHE A 154 -6.38 -3.66 -11.67
N ALA A 155 -5.83 -4.85 -11.43
CA ALA A 155 -5.42 -5.77 -12.48
C ALA A 155 -6.61 -6.14 -13.40
N SER A 156 -7.76 -6.44 -12.80
CA SER A 156 -9.01 -6.69 -13.53
C SER A 156 -9.41 -5.48 -14.38
N ALA A 157 -9.38 -4.29 -13.80
CA ALA A 157 -9.71 -3.06 -14.52
C ALA A 157 -8.72 -2.77 -15.66
N ILE A 158 -7.42 -2.97 -15.45
CA ILE A 158 -6.36 -2.85 -16.46
C ILE A 158 -6.65 -3.79 -17.63
N ALA A 159 -6.94 -5.06 -17.36
CA ALA A 159 -7.27 -6.05 -18.39
C ALA A 159 -8.47 -5.61 -19.24
N PHE A 160 -9.51 -5.09 -18.59
CA PHE A 160 -10.69 -4.54 -19.26
C PHE A 160 -10.35 -3.37 -20.20
N TYR A 161 -9.62 -2.35 -19.72
CA TYR A 161 -9.27 -1.19 -20.56
C TYR A 161 -8.29 -1.55 -21.67
N HIS A 162 -7.35 -2.47 -21.43
CA HIS A 162 -6.44 -2.95 -22.46
C HIS A 162 -7.20 -3.61 -23.61
N SER A 163 -8.15 -4.50 -23.29
CA SER A 163 -9.05 -5.12 -24.28
C SER A 163 -9.86 -4.07 -25.06
N LYS A 164 -10.48 -3.12 -24.35
CA LYS A 164 -11.29 -2.05 -24.97
C LYS A 164 -10.49 -1.17 -25.94
N ASN A 165 -9.28 -0.77 -25.54
CA ASN A 165 -8.44 0.12 -26.35
C ASN A 165 -7.94 -0.59 -27.62
N GLN A 166 -7.67 -1.90 -27.57
CA GLN A 166 -7.32 -2.69 -28.77
C GLN A 166 -8.47 -2.78 -29.79
N VAL A 167 -9.72 -2.83 -29.32
CA VAL A 167 -10.89 -2.83 -30.22
C VAL A 167 -11.04 -1.47 -30.91
N LEU A 168 -10.79 -0.38 -30.19
CA LEU A 168 -10.88 0.98 -30.74
C LEU A 168 -9.79 1.28 -31.74
N SER A 169 -8.57 0.76 -31.56
CA SER A 169 -7.45 0.98 -32.50
C SER A 169 -7.56 0.18 -33.81
N LYS A 170 -8.49 -0.79 -33.89
CA LYS A 170 -8.73 -1.62 -35.09
C LYS A 170 -9.90 -1.12 -35.96
N ARG A 171 -10.57 -0.04 -35.55
CA ARG A 171 -11.65 0.61 -36.30
C ARG A 171 -11.13 1.91 -36.90
#